data_AF-R7JAH2-F1
#
_entry.id   AF-R7JAH2-F1
#
_cell.length_a   1.000
_cell.length_b   1.000
_cell.length_c   1.000
_cell.angle_alpha   90.00
_cell.angle_beta   90.00
_cell.angle_gamma   90.00
#
_symmetry.space_group_name_H-M   'P 1'
#
loop_
_entity.id
_entity.type
_entity.pdbx_description
1 polymer ?
#
loop_
_entity_poly.entity_id
_entity_poly.type
_entity_poly.pdbx_seq_one_letter_code
_entity_poly.pdbx_strand_id
1 'polypeptide(L)'
;MNEQNIQNISSYAGNQQAAAGVQQPLNNYAEAIKQKAVNDLKTIKSLVQTGVMTQEQGQNLMNYVTQKAFEKYTLSQQNGQTSAAALLQPAAQMQNQMQGSIPPEFFNKDGRIDVFEYLRNSNAVFDEDELSKISALVENIENKAVERYLRELQHEKTLNSENETAKQRLRANAQNSVCDGLKNLVFTREQIGKMSGAEFAKHERAIMDQLKKGLIK
;
A
#
# COMPACT_ATOMS: atom_id res chain seq x y z
N MET A 1 11.77 45.49 53.45
CA MET A 1 13.06 44.89 53.84
C MET A 1 12.89 43.38 53.91
N ASN A 2 13.39 42.65 52.91
CA ASN A 2 14.46 41.68 53.12
C ASN A 2 14.89 41.18 51.74
N GLU A 3 16.15 41.48 51.43
CA GLU A 3 16.84 41.20 50.18
C GLU A 3 17.51 39.83 50.18
N GLN A 4 17.78 39.39 48.96
CA GLN A 4 18.40 38.16 48.52
C GLN A 4 19.84 38.00 49.02
N ASN A 5 20.32 36.76 49.10
CA ASN A 5 21.73 36.48 48.79
C ASN A 5 21.89 35.07 48.17
N ILE A 6 22.78 35.02 47.18
CA ILE A 6 23.03 34.00 46.17
C ILE A 6 24.48 33.50 46.36
N GLN A 7 24.68 32.18 46.22
CA GLN A 7 25.91 31.44 45.81
C GLN A 7 27.26 31.71 46.53
N ASN A 8 27.97 30.63 46.90
CA ASN A 8 29.04 30.01 46.08
C ASN A 8 30.22 29.42 46.93
N ILE A 9 30.67 28.22 46.50
CA ILE A 9 32.01 27.57 46.53
C ILE A 9 32.93 27.44 47.77
N SER A 10 33.64 26.29 47.71
CA SER A 10 34.94 25.90 48.32
C SER A 10 34.80 24.98 49.54
N SER A 11 35.54 23.89 49.76
CA SER A 11 36.71 23.19 49.15
C SER A 11 36.76 21.79 49.83
N TYR A 12 37.37 20.73 49.29
CA TYR A 12 38.76 20.34 49.56
C TYR A 12 39.16 19.14 48.67
N ALA A 13 40.43 19.15 48.28
CA ALA A 13 41.09 18.29 47.29
C ALA A 13 41.69 16.99 47.88
N GLY A 14 41.96 16.01 47.00
CA GLY A 14 42.83 14.86 47.30
C GLY A 14 43.09 14.00 46.05
N ASN A 15 44.27 14.16 45.44
CA ASN A 15 44.78 13.41 44.29
C ASN A 15 44.99 11.91 44.59
N GLN A 16 44.74 11.03 43.61
CA GLN A 16 45.68 9.98 43.16
C GLN A 16 45.17 9.24 41.90
N GLN A 17 46.12 8.82 41.06
CA GLN A 17 45.95 8.23 39.73
C GLN A 17 45.49 6.76 39.75
N ALA A 18 44.82 6.38 38.65
CA ALA A 18 44.77 5.07 37.98
C ALA A 18 44.37 3.79 38.77
N ALA A 19 43.27 3.15 38.35
CA ALA A 19 43.24 1.81 37.72
C ALA A 19 41.86 1.11 37.81
N ALA A 20 41.55 0.39 36.73
CA ALA A 20 40.81 -0.87 36.67
C ALA A 20 39.32 -0.94 37.10
N GLY A 21 38.50 -1.12 36.07
CA GLY A 21 37.26 -1.91 35.99
C GLY A 21 36.64 -2.50 37.25
N VAL A 22 35.42 -2.06 37.54
CA VAL A 22 34.47 -2.81 38.35
C VAL A 22 33.30 -3.21 37.45
N GLN A 23 33.29 -4.49 37.06
CA GLN A 23 32.20 -5.15 36.36
C GLN A 23 30.95 -5.14 37.25
N GLN A 24 29.88 -4.49 36.77
CA GLN A 24 28.53 -4.71 37.31
C GLN A 24 28.07 -6.13 36.94
N PRO A 25 27.45 -6.90 37.86
CA PRO A 25 27.11 -8.29 37.60
C PRO A 25 26.00 -8.40 36.54
N LEU A 26 26.33 -9.07 35.43
CA LEU A 26 25.48 -9.31 34.24
C LEU A 26 24.09 -9.91 34.56
N ASN A 27 23.92 -10.55 35.73
CA ASN A 27 22.65 -11.14 36.18
C ASN A 27 21.51 -10.12 36.39
N ASN A 28 21.81 -8.86 36.66
CA ASN A 28 20.78 -7.84 36.90
C ASN A 28 20.09 -7.38 35.59
N TYR A 29 20.83 -7.40 34.47
CA TYR A 29 20.33 -6.89 33.20
C TYR A 29 19.29 -7.83 32.56
N ALA A 30 19.56 -9.14 32.58
CA ALA A 30 18.66 -10.15 32.04
C ALA A 30 17.33 -10.20 32.83
N GLU A 31 17.39 -10.03 34.15
CA GLU A 31 16.20 -10.00 35.00
C GLU A 31 15.42 -8.68 34.83
N ALA A 32 16.11 -7.55 34.63
CA ALA A 32 15.46 -6.28 34.29
C ALA A 32 14.71 -6.33 32.95
N ILE A 33 15.23 -7.06 31.95
CA ILE A 33 14.55 -7.28 30.66
C ILE A 33 13.24 -8.05 30.86
N LYS A 34 13.25 -9.13 31.65
CA LYS A 34 12.05 -9.90 31.96
C LYS A 34 11.01 -9.06 32.70
N GLN A 35 11.44 -8.31 33.72
CA GLN A 35 10.52 -7.47 34.50
C GLN A 35 9.89 -6.37 33.64
N LYS A 36 10.66 -5.76 32.74
CA LYS A 36 10.12 -4.76 31.81
C LYS A 36 9.07 -5.39 30.88
N ALA A 37 9.35 -6.56 30.32
CA ALA A 37 8.41 -7.26 29.45
C ALA A 37 7.10 -7.60 30.18
N VAL A 38 7.19 -8.09 31.42
CA VAL A 38 6.01 -8.38 32.26
C VAL A 38 5.17 -7.12 32.52
N ASN A 39 5.80 -5.98 32.76
CA ASN A 39 5.10 -4.71 32.98
C ASN A 39 4.43 -4.19 31.70
N ASP A 40 5.14 -4.29 30.56
CA ASP A 40 4.62 -3.90 29.25
C ASP A 40 3.38 -4.77 28.89
N LEU A 41 3.43 -6.09 29.13
CA LEU A 41 2.31 -7.01 28.91
C LEU A 41 1.10 -6.72 29.82
N LYS A 42 1.33 -6.39 31.10
CA LYS A 42 0.26 -5.95 32.02
C LYS A 42 -0.41 -4.68 31.54
N THR A 43 0.38 -3.73 31.04
CA THR A 43 -0.13 -2.46 30.50
C THR A 43 -1.00 -2.70 29.27
N ILE A 44 -0.53 -3.52 28.33
CA ILE A 44 -1.30 -3.87 27.13
C ILE A 44 -2.62 -4.54 27.51
N LYS A 45 -2.59 -5.50 28.44
CA LYS A 45 -3.81 -6.18 28.92
C LYS A 45 -4.81 -5.19 29.54
N SER A 46 -4.33 -4.21 30.31
CA SER A 46 -5.16 -3.15 30.89
C SER A 46 -5.79 -2.25 29.82
N LEU A 47 -5.02 -1.86 28.79
CA LEU A 47 -5.52 -1.03 27.68
C LEU A 47 -6.60 -1.74 26.85
N VAL A 48 -6.46 -3.05 26.67
CA VAL A 48 -7.48 -3.88 26.02
C VAL A 48 -8.73 -4.00 26.89
N GLN A 49 -8.57 -4.19 28.20
CA GLN A 49 -9.70 -4.30 29.14
C GLN A 49 -10.45 -2.98 29.33
N THR A 50 -9.75 -1.84 29.27
CA THR A 50 -10.34 -0.50 29.39
C THR A 50 -10.93 0.02 28.08
N GLY A 51 -10.82 -0.76 26.99
CA GLY A 51 -11.38 -0.41 25.68
C GLY A 51 -10.64 0.70 24.94
N VAL A 52 -9.46 1.11 25.44
CA VAL A 52 -8.58 2.08 24.76
C VAL A 52 -7.99 1.48 23.48
N MET A 53 -7.95 0.14 23.39
CA MET A 53 -7.38 -0.61 22.29
C MET A 53 -8.22 -1.84 21.96
N THR A 54 -8.25 -2.26 20.69
CA THR A 54 -8.95 -3.47 20.28
C THR A 54 -8.23 -4.75 20.72
N GLN A 55 -8.95 -5.87 20.75
CA GLN A 55 -8.36 -7.18 21.06
C GLN A 55 -7.23 -7.57 20.08
N GLU A 56 -7.42 -7.27 18.79
CA GLU A 56 -6.43 -7.54 17.75
C GLU A 56 -5.17 -6.69 17.93
N GLN A 57 -5.32 -5.39 18.16
CA GLN A 57 -4.20 -4.49 18.45
C GLN A 57 -3.46 -4.93 19.71
N GLY A 58 -4.20 -5.35 20.75
CA GLY A 58 -3.64 -5.91 21.97
C GLY A 58 -2.80 -7.16 21.72
N GLN A 59 -3.33 -8.12 20.96
CA GLN A 59 -2.61 -9.36 20.64
C GLN A 59 -1.35 -9.09 19.82
N ASN A 60 -1.42 -8.19 18.85
CA ASN A 60 -0.27 -7.81 18.04
C ASN A 60 0.85 -7.18 18.90
N LEU A 61 0.50 -6.30 19.84
CA LEU A 61 1.48 -5.71 20.77
C LEU A 61 2.02 -6.71 21.79
N MET A 62 1.19 -7.62 22.31
CA MET A 62 1.65 -8.67 23.21
C MET A 62 2.67 -9.58 22.52
N ASN A 63 2.42 -9.95 21.25
CA ASN A 63 3.35 -10.72 20.44
C ASN A 63 4.67 -9.95 20.23
N TYR A 64 4.58 -8.67 19.86
CA TYR A 64 5.74 -7.81 19.66
C TYR A 64 6.61 -7.68 20.93
N VAL A 65 6.00 -7.38 22.08
CA VAL A 65 6.71 -7.25 23.37
C VAL A 65 7.39 -8.56 23.75
N THR A 66 6.71 -9.69 23.57
CA THR A 66 7.25 -11.01 23.90
C THR A 66 8.46 -11.35 23.03
N GLN A 67 8.36 -11.14 21.72
CA GLN A 67 9.46 -11.35 20.77
C GLN A 67 10.65 -10.45 21.09
N LYS A 68 10.40 -9.15 21.34
CA LYS A 68 11.47 -8.19 21.65
C LYS A 68 12.15 -8.48 22.99
N ALA A 69 11.40 -8.95 23.98
CA ALA A 69 11.96 -9.35 25.27
C ALA A 69 12.86 -10.59 25.15
N PHE A 70 12.42 -11.58 24.37
CA PHE A 70 13.20 -12.79 24.10
C PHE A 70 14.50 -12.48 23.35
N GLU A 71 14.43 -11.63 22.33
CA GLU A 71 15.59 -11.14 21.57
C GLU A 71 16.63 -10.51 22.51
N LYS A 72 16.20 -9.54 23.33
CA LYS A 72 17.06 -8.85 24.29
C LYS A 72 17.63 -9.77 25.36
N TYR A 73 16.83 -10.72 25.85
CA TYR A 73 17.28 -11.71 26.82
C TYR A 73 18.36 -12.62 26.23
N THR A 74 18.17 -13.10 25.01
CA THR A 74 19.14 -13.96 24.31
C THR A 74 20.46 -13.23 24.06
N LEU A 75 20.39 -11.96 23.64
CA LEU A 75 21.55 -11.07 23.49
C LEU A 75 22.29 -10.83 24.81
N SER A 76 21.54 -10.70 25.92
CA SER A 76 22.14 -10.55 27.25
C SER A 76 22.89 -11.79 27.74
N GLN A 77 22.52 -12.98 27.26
CA GLN A 77 23.19 -14.24 27.57
C GLN A 77 24.44 -14.48 26.72
N GLN A 78 24.48 -13.98 25.47
CA GLN A 78 25.62 -14.17 24.55
C GLN A 78 26.85 -13.31 24.89
N ASN A 79 26.70 -12.23 25.65
CA ASN A 79 27.84 -11.42 26.14
C ASN A 79 28.61 -12.07 27.32
N GLY A 80 28.24 -13.29 27.74
CA GLY A 80 28.79 -13.93 28.93
C GLY A 80 29.79 -15.07 28.72
N GLN A 81 29.86 -15.73 27.55
CA GLN A 81 30.64 -16.96 27.41
C GLN A 81 31.18 -17.16 25.99
N THR A 82 32.46 -16.82 25.78
CA THR A 82 33.29 -17.47 24.77
C THR A 82 33.93 -18.72 25.38
N SER A 83 33.53 -19.90 24.93
CA SER A 83 34.36 -21.12 24.97
C SER A 83 33.88 -22.10 23.91
N ALA A 84 34.79 -22.44 23.01
CA ALA A 84 34.58 -23.42 21.95
C ALA A 84 34.48 -24.85 22.50
N ALA A 85 33.60 -25.67 21.91
CA ALA A 85 33.97 -26.96 21.29
C ALA A 85 32.74 -27.79 20.85
N ALA A 86 32.70 -28.03 19.53
CA ALA A 86 32.37 -29.29 18.85
C ALA A 86 30.95 -29.90 18.92
N LEU A 87 30.27 -29.88 17.77
CA LEU A 87 29.93 -31.04 16.92
C LEU A 87 29.42 -30.50 15.55
N LEU A 88 30.29 -30.28 14.55
CA LEU A 88 30.50 -31.10 13.32
C LEU A 88 29.20 -31.31 12.51
N GLN A 89 29.00 -30.73 11.30
CA GLN A 89 29.80 -30.90 10.06
C GLN A 89 29.54 -29.78 9.01
N PRO A 90 30.32 -29.70 7.89
CA PRO A 90 30.88 -28.44 7.38
C PRO A 90 30.42 -28.02 5.98
N ALA A 91 30.29 -26.71 5.75
CA ALA A 91 30.65 -26.03 4.50
C ALA A 91 30.71 -24.50 4.71
N ALA A 92 31.89 -23.93 4.47
CA ALA A 92 32.20 -22.52 4.16
C ALA A 92 31.50 -21.43 5.01
N GLN A 93 32.14 -20.90 6.07
CA GLN A 93 33.05 -19.76 5.95
C GLN A 93 32.59 -18.64 4.97
N MET A 94 31.41 -18.08 5.22
CA MET A 94 31.11 -16.64 5.08
C MET A 94 29.71 -16.41 5.66
N GLN A 95 29.59 -16.48 6.99
CA GLN A 95 28.31 -16.21 7.63
C GLN A 95 28.14 -14.68 7.73
N ASN A 96 27.55 -14.19 6.64
CA ASN A 96 27.01 -12.88 6.35
C ASN A 96 26.64 -12.08 7.62
N GLN A 97 27.13 -10.85 7.70
CA GLN A 97 26.97 -9.88 8.80
C GLN A 97 25.51 -9.38 8.99
N MET A 98 24.51 -10.16 8.57
CA MET A 98 23.09 -9.76 8.54
C MET A 98 22.17 -10.71 9.31
N GLN A 99 22.70 -11.66 10.09
CA GLN A 99 21.90 -12.68 10.79
C GLN A 99 21.07 -12.15 12.00
N GLY A 100 20.97 -10.84 12.18
CA GLY A 100 20.14 -10.17 13.20
C GLY A 100 19.63 -8.78 12.77
N SER A 101 19.68 -8.47 11.48
CA SER A 101 19.25 -7.18 10.93
C SER A 101 17.72 -7.09 10.89
N ILE A 102 17.15 -6.11 11.61
CA ILE A 102 15.76 -5.70 11.40
C ILE A 102 15.67 -5.20 9.95
N PRO A 103 14.71 -5.66 9.13
CA PRO A 103 14.56 -5.16 7.77
C PRO A 103 14.50 -3.63 7.81
N PRO A 104 15.27 -2.93 6.97
CA PRO A 104 15.13 -1.49 6.83
C PRO A 104 13.66 -1.12 6.64
N GLU A 105 13.23 0.01 7.19
CA GLU A 105 11.82 0.43 7.18
C GLU A 105 11.18 0.33 5.79
N PHE A 106 11.95 0.63 4.75
CA PHE A 106 11.56 0.50 3.35
C PHE A 106 11.03 -0.90 2.99
N PHE A 107 11.69 -1.95 3.47
CA PHE A 107 11.35 -3.35 3.19
C PHE A 107 10.34 -3.93 4.18
N ASN A 108 10.06 -3.26 5.29
CA ASN A 108 9.06 -3.70 6.27
C ASN A 108 7.63 -3.33 5.84
N LYS A 109 7.28 -3.68 4.60
CA LYS A 109 5.97 -3.49 3.98
C LYS A 109 5.61 -4.72 3.16
N ASP A 110 4.30 -4.92 2.97
CA ASP A 110 3.76 -6.01 2.16
C ASP A 110 4.39 -6.03 0.76
N GLY A 111 4.78 -7.20 0.28
CA GLY A 111 5.50 -7.41 -0.99
C GLY A 111 6.98 -6.98 -1.02
N ARG A 112 7.38 -5.97 -0.23
CA ARG A 112 8.81 -5.57 -0.14
C ARG A 112 9.61 -6.45 0.81
N ILE A 113 8.94 -7.05 1.79
CA ILE A 113 9.58 -7.98 2.73
C ILE A 113 10.17 -9.19 2.00
N ASP A 114 9.49 -9.68 0.97
CA ASP A 114 9.95 -10.80 0.14
C ASP A 114 11.28 -10.48 -0.57
N VAL A 115 11.45 -9.22 -1.00
CA VAL A 115 12.71 -8.76 -1.59
C VAL A 115 13.83 -8.81 -0.56
N PHE A 116 13.57 -8.33 0.67
CA PHE A 116 14.57 -8.39 1.73
C PHE A 116 14.91 -9.82 2.14
N GLU A 117 13.93 -10.71 2.22
CA GLU A 117 14.17 -12.13 2.46
C GLU A 117 15.02 -12.77 1.36
N TYR A 118 14.74 -12.46 0.09
CA TYR A 118 15.55 -12.92 -1.03
C TYR A 118 17.00 -12.45 -0.92
N LEU A 119 17.23 -11.16 -0.65
CA LEU A 119 18.57 -10.60 -0.52
C LEU A 119 19.32 -11.21 0.67
N ARG A 120 18.64 -11.37 1.81
CA ARG A 120 19.19 -11.98 3.03
C ARG A 120 19.61 -13.42 2.82
N ASN A 121 18.83 -14.18 2.05
CA ASN A 121 19.12 -15.58 1.77
C ASN A 121 20.10 -15.76 0.59
N SER A 122 20.54 -14.68 -0.04
CA SER A 122 21.55 -14.74 -1.09
C SER A 122 22.95 -14.96 -0.51
N ASN A 123 23.83 -15.57 -1.29
CA ASN A 123 25.25 -15.71 -0.94
C ASN A 123 26.04 -14.39 -1.15
N ALA A 124 25.37 -13.28 -1.42
CA ALA A 124 25.97 -11.98 -1.62
C ALA A 124 25.96 -11.14 -0.33
N VAL A 125 26.92 -10.24 -0.21
CA VAL A 125 26.96 -9.23 0.84
C VAL A 125 26.48 -7.92 0.21
N PHE A 126 25.48 -7.30 0.81
CA PHE A 126 24.98 -5.99 0.39
C PHE A 126 25.32 -4.97 1.47
N ASP A 127 25.97 -3.88 1.07
CA ASP A 127 26.15 -2.71 1.92
C ASP A 127 24.92 -1.81 1.89
N GLU A 128 24.96 -0.74 2.70
CA GLU A 128 23.86 0.22 2.82
C GLU A 128 23.57 0.93 1.49
N ASP A 129 24.60 1.20 0.68
CA ASP A 129 24.47 1.86 -0.62
C ASP A 129 23.76 0.96 -1.64
N GLU A 130 24.13 -0.32 -1.72
CA GLU A 130 23.46 -1.30 -2.57
C GLU A 130 22.02 -1.55 -2.12
N LEU A 131 21.76 -1.64 -0.81
CA LEU A 131 20.40 -1.75 -0.28
C LEU A 131 19.56 -0.51 -0.62
N SER A 132 20.15 0.69 -0.59
CA SER A 132 19.50 1.93 -0.99
C SER A 132 19.16 1.94 -2.49
N LYS A 133 20.08 1.50 -3.35
CA LYS A 133 19.82 1.36 -4.81
C LYS A 133 18.73 0.35 -5.10
N ILE A 134 18.74 -0.80 -4.41
CA ILE A 134 17.69 -1.82 -4.55
C ILE A 134 16.35 -1.27 -4.09
N SER A 135 16.33 -0.52 -2.98
CA SER A 135 15.11 0.13 -2.49
C SER A 135 14.55 1.10 -3.54
N ALA A 136 15.39 1.97 -4.09
CA ALA A 136 14.98 2.91 -5.16
C ALA A 136 14.48 2.18 -6.43
N LEU A 137 15.09 1.06 -6.78
CA LEU A 137 14.64 0.24 -7.92
C LEU A 137 13.26 -0.36 -7.67
N VAL A 138 13.03 -0.96 -6.51
CA VAL A 138 11.74 -1.54 -6.11
C VAL A 138 10.65 -0.47 -6.11
N GLU A 139 10.93 0.70 -5.51
CA GLU A 139 10.00 1.83 -5.50
C GLU A 139 9.66 2.31 -6.91
N ASN A 140 10.64 2.41 -7.80
CA ASN A 140 10.41 2.79 -9.19
C ASN A 140 9.55 1.76 -9.94
N ILE A 141 9.74 0.46 -9.70
CA ILE A 141 8.92 -0.60 -10.29
C ILE A 141 7.47 -0.49 -9.82
N GLU A 142 7.27 -0.31 -8.52
CA GLU A 142 5.94 -0.12 -7.92
C GLU A 142 5.23 1.12 -8.48
N ASN A 143 5.91 2.27 -8.49
CA ASN A 143 5.36 3.51 -9.03
C ASN A 143 4.98 3.35 -10.51
N LYS A 144 5.82 2.73 -11.32
CA LYS A 144 5.51 2.44 -12.73
C LYS A 144 4.35 1.45 -12.89
N ALA A 145 4.21 0.48 -12.00
CA ALA A 145 3.08 -0.45 -12.03
C ALA A 145 1.76 0.29 -11.73
N VAL A 146 1.76 1.16 -10.72
CA VAL A 146 0.61 2.02 -10.40
C VAL A 146 0.28 2.96 -11.56
N GLU A 147 1.27 3.61 -12.15
CA GLU A 147 1.07 4.48 -13.32
C GLU A 147 0.45 3.74 -14.52
N ARG A 148 0.92 2.52 -14.81
CA ARG A 148 0.33 1.69 -15.88
C ARG A 148 -1.13 1.38 -15.58
N TYR A 149 -1.43 0.94 -14.37
CA TYR A 149 -2.80 0.62 -13.95
C TYR A 149 -3.73 1.84 -14.07
N LEU A 150 -3.30 3.01 -13.58
CA LEU A 150 -4.08 4.24 -13.67
C LEU A 150 -4.34 4.68 -15.11
N ARG A 151 -3.34 4.53 -16.00
CA ARG A 151 -3.46 4.84 -17.42
C ARG A 151 -4.47 3.92 -18.11
N GLU A 152 -4.41 2.62 -17.82
CA GLU A 152 -5.36 1.64 -18.36
C GLU A 152 -6.78 1.93 -17.88
N LEU A 153 -6.97 2.21 -16.59
CA LEU A 153 -8.26 2.58 -16.02
C LEU A 153 -8.83 3.86 -16.66
N GLN A 154 -7.99 4.87 -16.91
CA GLN A 154 -8.42 6.09 -17.59
C GLN A 154 -8.80 5.82 -19.05
N HIS A 155 -8.02 5.01 -19.75
CA HIS A 155 -8.31 4.63 -21.13
C HIS A 155 -9.64 3.87 -21.23
N GLU A 156 -9.92 2.93 -20.32
CA GLU A 156 -11.19 2.21 -20.26
C GLU A 156 -12.37 3.15 -20.03
N LYS A 157 -12.24 4.12 -19.11
CA LYS A 157 -13.26 5.15 -18.89
C LYS A 157 -13.53 5.97 -20.15
N THR A 158 -12.49 6.36 -20.89
CA THR A 158 -12.61 7.08 -22.16
C THR A 158 -13.38 6.26 -23.18
N LEU A 159 -12.97 5.00 -23.42
CA LEU A 159 -13.66 4.13 -24.36
C LEU A 159 -15.13 3.91 -24.00
N ASN A 160 -15.43 3.74 -22.71
CA ASN A 160 -16.81 3.56 -22.26
C ASN A 160 -17.66 4.83 -22.50
N SER A 161 -17.10 6.01 -22.20
CA SER A 161 -17.75 7.30 -22.47
C SER A 161 -18.00 7.53 -23.98
N GLU A 162 -17.01 7.21 -24.81
CA GLU A 162 -17.13 7.30 -26.27
C GLU A 162 -18.18 6.32 -26.80
N ASN A 163 -18.20 5.09 -26.30
CA ASN A 163 -19.21 4.10 -26.65
C ASN A 163 -20.63 4.54 -26.26
N GLU A 164 -20.83 5.07 -25.05
CA GLU A 164 -22.14 5.59 -24.64
C GLU A 164 -22.55 6.79 -25.50
N THR A 165 -21.62 7.68 -25.83
CA THR A 165 -21.85 8.78 -26.76
C THR A 165 -22.25 8.28 -28.15
N ALA A 166 -21.56 7.27 -28.68
CA ALA A 166 -21.87 6.65 -29.97
C ALA A 166 -23.26 6.00 -29.96
N LYS A 167 -23.60 5.24 -28.91
CA LYS A 167 -24.94 4.67 -28.74
C LYS A 167 -26.01 5.75 -28.69
N GLN A 168 -25.77 6.86 -27.99
CA GLN A 168 -26.71 7.97 -27.93
C GLN A 168 -26.91 8.62 -29.31
N ARG A 169 -25.83 8.83 -30.08
CA ARG A 169 -25.91 9.31 -31.47
C ARG A 169 -26.68 8.36 -32.38
N LEU A 170 -26.45 7.05 -32.26
CA LEU A 170 -27.20 6.04 -33.02
C LEU A 170 -28.69 6.06 -32.68
N ARG A 171 -29.04 6.17 -31.39
CA ARG A 171 -30.45 6.32 -30.96
C ARG A 171 -31.08 7.60 -31.51
N ALA A 172 -30.38 8.73 -31.44
CA ALA A 172 -30.86 10.00 -31.99
C ALA A 172 -31.06 9.93 -33.51
N ASN A 173 -30.11 9.34 -34.25
CA ASN A 173 -30.24 9.15 -35.69
C ASN A 173 -31.36 8.19 -36.06
N ALA A 174 -31.56 7.09 -35.31
CA ALA A 174 -32.68 6.17 -35.52
C ALA A 174 -34.05 6.85 -35.29
N GLN A 175 -34.14 7.73 -34.29
CA GLN A 175 -35.35 8.53 -34.06
C GLN A 175 -35.61 9.55 -35.18
N ASN A 176 -34.56 10.20 -35.69
CA ASN A 176 -34.69 11.22 -36.73
C ASN A 176 -34.89 10.64 -38.15
N SER A 177 -34.33 9.46 -38.43
CA SER A 177 -34.40 8.84 -39.77
C SER A 177 -35.80 8.31 -40.14
N VAL A 178 -36.65 7.98 -39.16
CA VAL A 178 -38.06 7.62 -39.40
C VAL A 178 -38.86 8.82 -39.94
N CYS A 179 -38.47 10.06 -39.59
CA CYS A 179 -39.22 11.26 -39.98
C CYS A 179 -38.80 11.82 -41.35
N ASP A 180 -37.51 11.75 -41.72
CA ASP A 180 -37.04 12.32 -42.99
C ASP A 180 -37.17 11.39 -44.20
N GLY A 181 -37.16 10.06 -44.00
CA GLY A 181 -37.45 9.11 -45.07
C GLY A 181 -38.87 9.31 -45.65
N LEU A 182 -39.84 9.65 -44.81
CA LEU A 182 -41.23 9.89 -45.21
C LEU A 182 -41.43 11.22 -45.95
N LYS A 183 -40.60 12.24 -45.71
CA LYS A 183 -40.71 13.55 -46.37
C LYS A 183 -40.14 13.55 -47.79
N ASN A 184 -39.18 12.67 -48.07
CA ASN A 184 -38.55 12.52 -49.38
C ASN A 184 -39.13 11.38 -50.23
N LEU A 185 -40.08 10.62 -49.70
CA LEU A 185 -40.76 9.57 -50.45
C LEU A 185 -41.76 10.19 -51.44
N VAL A 186 -41.53 10.05 -52.74
CA VAL A 186 -42.53 10.38 -53.77
C VAL A 186 -43.45 9.18 -53.95
N PHE A 187 -44.75 9.37 -53.72
CA PHE A 187 -45.76 8.33 -53.85
C PHE A 187 -46.15 8.15 -55.32
N THR A 188 -46.22 6.90 -55.78
CA THR A 188 -46.77 6.56 -57.11
C THR A 188 -48.27 6.31 -57.03
N ARG A 189 -48.97 6.45 -58.16
CA ARG A 189 -50.42 6.21 -58.22
C ARG A 189 -50.80 4.79 -57.81
N GLU A 190 -50.00 3.80 -58.20
CA GLU A 190 -50.20 2.39 -57.84
C GLU A 190 -49.98 2.14 -56.35
N GLN A 191 -49.03 2.83 -55.72
CA GLN A 191 -48.80 2.71 -54.28
C GLN A 191 -49.97 3.29 -53.51
N ILE A 192 -50.47 4.47 -53.90
CA ILE A 192 -51.64 5.10 -53.27
C ILE A 192 -52.87 4.20 -53.39
N GLY A 193 -53.08 3.58 -54.56
CA GLY A 193 -54.19 2.64 -54.78
C GLY A 193 -54.10 1.33 -53.99
N LYS A 194 -52.92 0.96 -53.52
CA LYS A 194 -52.69 -0.25 -52.70
C LYS A 194 -52.64 0.02 -51.19
N MET A 195 -52.59 1.29 -50.77
CA MET A 195 -52.57 1.67 -49.36
C MET A 195 -53.93 1.46 -48.71
N SER A 196 -53.92 1.02 -47.45
CA SER A 196 -55.14 1.03 -46.63
C SER A 196 -55.58 2.46 -46.32
N GLY A 197 -56.86 2.68 -46.04
CA GLY A 197 -57.38 4.01 -45.69
C GLY A 197 -56.67 4.65 -44.48
N ALA A 198 -56.25 3.83 -43.51
CA ALA A 198 -55.49 4.28 -42.35
C ALA A 198 -54.04 4.70 -42.69
N GLU A 199 -53.42 4.05 -43.68
CA GLU A 199 -52.09 4.45 -44.19
C GLU A 199 -52.19 5.70 -45.07
N PHE A 200 -53.24 5.80 -45.89
CA PHE A 200 -53.50 7.00 -46.69
C PHE A 200 -53.66 8.23 -45.79
N ALA A 201 -54.47 8.14 -44.73
CA ALA A 201 -54.67 9.26 -43.79
C ALA A 201 -53.37 9.74 -43.11
N LYS A 202 -52.41 8.83 -42.87
CA LYS A 202 -51.10 9.19 -42.31
C LYS A 202 -50.21 9.97 -43.29
N HIS A 203 -50.38 9.75 -44.59
CA HIS A 203 -49.55 10.34 -45.64
C HIS A 203 -50.30 11.36 -46.53
N GLU A 204 -51.58 11.60 -46.27
CA GLU A 204 -52.50 12.41 -47.09
C GLU A 204 -51.93 13.78 -47.42
N ARG A 205 -51.41 14.51 -46.43
CA ARG A 205 -50.84 15.85 -46.64
C ARG A 205 -49.66 15.83 -47.62
N ALA A 206 -48.81 14.80 -47.54
CA ALA A 206 -47.64 14.66 -48.42
C ALA A 206 -48.06 14.23 -49.83
N ILE A 207 -49.01 13.29 -49.94
CA ILE A 207 -49.57 12.83 -51.21
C ILE A 207 -50.25 13.99 -51.95
N MET A 208 -51.07 14.79 -51.26
CA MET A 208 -51.77 15.93 -51.86
C MET A 208 -50.80 17.03 -52.32
N ASP A 209 -49.74 17.30 -51.56
CA ASP A 209 -48.72 18.27 -51.95
C ASP A 209 -47.91 17.80 -53.18
N GLN A 210 -47.61 16.50 -53.28
CA GLN A 210 -46.98 15.90 -54.44
C GLN A 210 -47.89 15.88 -55.68
N LEU A 211 -49.19 15.63 -55.49
CA LEU A 211 -50.19 15.72 -56.55
C LEU A 211 -50.26 17.15 -57.10
N LYS A 212 -50.30 18.16 -56.22
CA LYS A 212 -50.33 19.57 -56.60
C LYS A 212 -49.07 20.01 -57.35
N LYS A 213 -47.91 19.42 -57.02
CA LYS A 213 -46.62 19.67 -57.67
C LYS A 213 -46.42 18.84 -58.96
N GLY A 214 -47.36 17.97 -59.33
CA GLY A 214 -47.24 17.09 -60.50
C GLY A 214 -46.15 16.02 -60.38
N LEU A 215 -45.75 15.68 -59.15
CA LEU A 215 -44.70 14.69 -58.87
C LEU A 215 -45.22 13.25 -58.93
N ILE A 216 -46.54 13.07 -58.83
CA ILE A 216 -47.23 11.78 -58.98
C ILE A 216 -47.61 11.60 -60.44
N LYS A 217 -47.05 10.57 -61.10
CA LYS A 217 -47.38 10.19 -62.47
C LYS A 217 -48.38 9.04 -62.49
#